data_AF-A0A951ELZ0-F1
#
_entry.id   AF-A0A951ELZ0-F1
#
_cell.length_a   1.000
_cell.length_b   1.000
_cell.length_c   1.000
_cell.angle_alpha   90.00
_cell.angle_beta   90.00
_cell.angle_gamma   90.00
#
_symmetry.space_group_name_H-M   'P 1'
#
loop_
_entity.id
_entity.type
_entity.pdbx_description
1 polymer ?
#
loop_
_entity_poly.entity_id
_entity_poly.type
_entity_poly.pdbx_seq_one_letter_code
_entity_poly.pdbx_strand_id
1 'polypeptide(L)'
;MRGLWLCLLLLAACGGPDTPEAACARQANDDPEVHRLVMLSGGTPYLQQKYEGELAYLRREATLRCLRSRGLAPPGGVESRKPLETPP
;
A
#
# COMPACT_ATOMS: atom_id res chain seq x y z
N MET A 1 -23.64 -1.17 33.32
CA MET A 1 -22.61 -0.67 32.36
C MET A 1 -21.86 -1.85 31.71
N ARG A 2 -22.57 -2.81 31.08
CA ARG A 2 -21.97 -3.99 30.42
C ARG A 2 -22.27 -4.07 28.91
N GLY A 3 -23.19 -3.25 28.42
CA GLY A 3 -23.65 -3.30 27.02
C GLY A 3 -22.79 -2.53 26.02
N LEU A 4 -21.92 -1.62 26.47
CA LEU A 4 -21.09 -0.82 25.55
C LEU A 4 -19.99 -1.65 24.85
N TRP A 5 -19.48 -2.70 25.51
CA TRP A 5 -18.38 -3.52 24.98
C TRP A 5 -18.80 -4.43 23.82
N LEU A 6 -20.05 -4.93 23.83
CA LEU A 6 -20.56 -5.77 22.74
C LEU A 6 -20.70 -5.01 21.42
N CYS A 7 -21.10 -3.73 21.47
CA CYS A 7 -21.23 -2.91 20.26
C CYS A 7 -19.88 -2.60 19.60
N LEU A 8 -18.78 -2.46 20.38
CA LEU A 8 -17.44 -2.25 19.84
C LEU A 8 -16.86 -3.48 19.12
N LEU A 9 -17.25 -4.69 19.54
CA LEU A 9 -16.83 -5.94 18.88
C LEU A 9 -17.56 -6.18 17.53
N LEU A 10 -18.79 -5.69 17.40
CA LEU A 10 -19.61 -5.86 16.20
C LEU A 10 -19.18 -4.95 15.02
N LEU A 11 -18.54 -3.80 15.29
CA LEU A 11 -18.00 -2.95 14.21
C LEU A 11 -16.73 -3.52 13.55
N ALA A 12 -16.01 -4.43 14.20
CA ALA A 12 -14.82 -5.06 13.63
C ALA A 12 -15.13 -6.12 12.55
N ALA A 13 -16.40 -6.54 12.44
CA ALA A 13 -16.83 -7.62 11.55
C ALA A 13 -17.45 -7.15 10.22
N CYS A 14 -17.48 -5.83 9.96
CA CYS A 14 -18.08 -5.24 8.75
C CYS A 14 -17.00 -4.83 7.72
N GLY A 15 -16.03 -5.70 7.47
CA GLY A 15 -15.20 -5.68 6.28
C GLY A 15 -15.36 -7.05 5.63
N GLY A 16 -15.96 -7.12 4.43
CA GLY A 16 -15.97 -8.36 3.64
C GLY A 16 -14.55 -8.92 3.52
N PRO A 17 -14.35 -10.21 3.17
CA PRO A 17 -13.06 -10.87 3.27
C PRO A 17 -12.01 -10.07 2.51
N ASP A 18 -11.28 -9.24 3.25
CA ASP A 18 -10.21 -8.46 2.68
C ASP A 18 -9.16 -9.49 2.33
N THR A 19 -8.95 -9.67 1.03
CA THR A 19 -7.82 -10.48 0.59
C THR A 19 -6.57 -9.92 1.30
N PRO A 20 -5.62 -10.77 1.68
CA PRO A 20 -4.42 -10.27 2.33
C PRO A 20 -3.71 -9.21 1.47
N GLU A 21 -3.92 -9.27 0.16
CA GLU A 21 -3.50 -8.25 -0.79
C GLU A 21 -4.23 -6.91 -0.60
N ALA A 22 -5.56 -6.89 -0.47
CA ALA A 22 -6.31 -5.67 -0.16
C ALA A 22 -5.88 -5.04 1.18
N ALA A 23 -5.62 -5.88 2.19
CA ALA A 23 -5.10 -5.41 3.48
C ALA A 23 -3.70 -4.79 3.33
N CYS A 24 -2.81 -5.43 2.57
CA CYS A 24 -1.45 -4.91 2.32
C CYS A 24 -1.45 -3.67 1.40
N ALA A 25 -2.38 -3.58 0.45
CA ALA A 25 -2.54 -2.41 -0.42
C ALA A 25 -3.02 -1.17 0.37
N ARG A 26 -3.86 -1.36 1.39
CA ARG A 26 -4.21 -0.26 2.31
C ARG A 26 -3.00 0.18 3.12
N GLN A 27 -2.27 -0.78 3.70
CA GLN A 27 -1.05 -0.51 4.47
C GLN A 27 0.05 0.16 3.63
N ALA A 28 0.10 -0.07 2.32
CA ALA A 28 1.06 0.58 1.43
C ALA A 28 0.91 2.11 1.39
N ASN A 29 -0.25 2.68 1.73
CA ASN A 29 -0.41 4.14 1.80
C ASN A 29 0.19 4.75 3.07
N ASP A 30 0.48 3.93 4.08
CA ASP A 30 1.16 4.34 5.32
C ASP A 30 2.70 4.28 5.18
N ASP A 31 3.22 3.81 4.04
CA ASP A 31 4.65 3.78 3.77
C ASP A 31 5.20 5.21 3.65
N PRO A 32 6.30 5.56 4.36
CA PRO A 32 6.83 6.92 4.39
C PRO A 32 7.31 7.41 3.01
N GLU A 33 7.75 6.51 2.13
CA GLU A 33 8.19 6.88 0.77
C GLU A 33 6.99 7.22 -0.12
N VAL A 34 5.92 6.44 -0.01
CA VAL A 34 4.63 6.73 -0.67
C VAL A 34 4.11 8.08 -0.19
N HIS A 35 4.11 8.32 1.13
CA HIS A 35 3.64 9.59 1.70
C HIS A 35 4.47 10.78 1.23
N ARG A 36 5.80 10.65 1.21
CA ARG A 36 6.71 11.69 0.71
C ARG A 36 6.40 12.06 -0.74
N LEU A 37 6.20 11.06 -1.60
CA LEU A 37 5.94 11.30 -3.01
C LEU A 37 4.54 11.86 -3.28
N VAL A 38 3.53 11.46 -2.50
CA VAL A 38 2.20 12.08 -2.53
C VAL A 38 2.30 13.56 -2.17
N MET A 39 3.05 13.92 -1.13
CA MET A 39 3.24 15.32 -0.73
C MET A 39 3.99 16.13 -1.80
N LEU A 40 4.98 15.53 -2.48
CA LEU A 40 5.71 16.17 -3.57
C LEU A 40 4.85 16.37 -4.83
N SER A 41 3.98 15.40 -5.13
CA SER A 41 3.17 15.38 -6.34
C SER A 41 1.86 16.17 -6.25
N GLY A 42 1.34 16.40 -5.03
CA GLY A 42 0.05 17.05 -4.79
C GLY A 42 -0.03 18.56 -5.12
N GLY A 43 1.09 19.21 -5.46
CA GLY A 43 1.14 20.66 -5.70
C GLY A 43 0.54 21.11 -7.04
N THR A 44 0.56 20.27 -8.08
CA THR A 44 -0.01 20.59 -9.41
C THR A 44 -0.40 19.32 -10.18
N PRO A 45 -1.35 19.39 -11.14
CA PRO A 45 -1.67 18.27 -12.02
C PRO A 45 -0.47 17.75 -12.82
N TYR A 46 0.45 18.65 -13.20
CA TYR A 46 1.68 18.28 -13.90
C TYR A 46 2.58 17.37 -13.05
N LEU A 47 2.81 17.74 -11.78
CA LEU A 47 3.61 16.92 -10.86
C LEU A 47 2.92 15.60 -10.55
N GLN A 48 1.59 15.61 -10.43
CA GLN A 48 0.81 14.38 -10.26
C GLN A 48 1.02 13.40 -11.42
N GLN A 49 0.92 13.88 -12.66
CA GLN A 49 1.17 13.06 -13.85
C GLN A 49 2.64 12.61 -13.95
N LYS A 50 3.59 13.50 -13.61
CA LYS A 50 5.02 13.19 -13.61
C LYS A 50 5.37 12.04 -12.66
N TYR A 51 4.76 12.00 -11.49
CA TYR A 51 5.08 11.04 -10.43
C TYR A 51 4.12 9.85 -10.33
N GLU A 52 3.09 9.77 -11.19
CA GLU A 52 2.08 8.70 -11.12
C GLU A 52 2.70 7.29 -11.21
N GLY A 53 3.63 7.09 -12.14
CA GLY A 53 4.32 5.81 -12.32
C GLY A 53 5.21 5.43 -11.14
N GLU A 54 5.90 6.40 -10.55
CA GLU A 54 6.76 6.19 -9.39
C GLU A 54 5.91 5.92 -8.13
N LEU A 55 4.79 6.62 -7.98
CA LEU A 55 3.83 6.37 -6.90
C LEU A 55 3.18 4.98 -7.01
N ALA A 56 2.84 4.55 -8.22
CA ALA A 56 2.34 3.20 -8.47
C ALA A 56 3.39 2.14 -8.13
N TYR A 57 4.67 2.38 -8.49
CA TYR A 57 5.78 1.50 -8.16
C TYR A 57 5.99 1.37 -6.65
N LEU A 58 6.06 2.49 -5.91
CA LEU A 58 6.27 2.49 -4.46
C LEU A 58 5.12 1.79 -3.73
N ARG A 59 3.86 2.04 -4.12
CA ARG A 59 2.69 1.35 -3.56
C ARG A 59 2.76 -0.16 -3.79
N ARG A 60 3.16 -0.58 -4.99
CA ARG A 60 3.34 -2.00 -5.32
C ARG A 60 4.45 -2.61 -4.47
N GLU A 61 5.60 -1.96 -4.36
CA GLU A 61 6.71 -2.46 -3.55
C GLU A 61 6.33 -2.62 -2.07
N ALA A 62 5.68 -1.61 -1.49
CA ALA A 62 5.19 -1.65 -0.11
C ALA A 62 4.15 -2.76 0.11
N THR A 63 3.23 -2.95 -0.84
CA THR A 63 2.25 -4.05 -0.81
C THR A 63 2.95 -5.41 -0.77
N LEU A 64 3.98 -5.59 -1.60
CA LEU A 64 4.71 -6.85 -1.70
C LEU A 64 5.60 -7.10 -0.49
N ARG A 65 6.16 -6.05 0.10
CA ARG A 65 6.88 -6.12 1.38
C ARG A 65 5.95 -6.61 2.49
N CYS A 66 4.72 -6.11 2.55
CA CYS A 66 3.68 -6.57 3.48
C CYS A 66 3.27 -8.03 3.23
N LEU A 67 3.10 -8.44 1.97
CA LEU A 67 2.78 -9.84 1.65
C LEU A 67 3.90 -10.78 2.08
N ARG A 68 5.16 -10.43 1.77
CA ARG A 68 6.34 -11.22 2.16
C ARG A 68 6.49 -11.32 3.68
N SER A 69 6.27 -10.23 4.43
CA SER A 69 6.36 -10.27 5.90
C SER A 69 5.28 -11.13 6.55
N ARG A 70 4.16 -11.33 5.85
CA ARG A 70 3.07 -12.26 6.23
C ARG A 70 3.28 -13.68 5.72
N GLY A 71 4.40 -13.98 5.07
CA GLY A 71 4.70 -15.30 4.50
C GLY A 71 3.83 -15.65 3.28
N LEU A 72 3.22 -14.65 2.64
CA LEU A 72 2.36 -14.83 1.49
C LEU A 72 3.13 -14.66 0.18
N ALA A 73 2.83 -15.51 -0.79
CA ALA A 73 3.37 -15.38 -2.13
C ALA A 73 2.83 -14.11 -2.80
N PRO A 74 3.69 -13.27 -3.39
CA PRO A 74 3.23 -12.11 -4.15
C PRO A 74 2.43 -12.57 -5.39
N PRO A 75 1.37 -11.84 -5.76
CA PRO A 75 0.58 -12.13 -6.95
C PRO A 75 1.44 -12.05 -8.21
N GLY A 76 1.23 -12.99 -9.15
CA GLY A 76 1.78 -12.91 -10.50
C GLY A 76 3.09 -13.64 -10.80
N GLY A 77 3.76 -14.26 -9.81
CA GLY A 77 4.96 -15.06 -10.03
C GLY A 77 6.17 -14.25 -10.52
N VAL A 78 7.18 -14.11 -9.66
CA VAL A 78 8.47 -13.40 -9.90
C VAL A 78 8.34 -11.99 -10.50
N GLU A 79 8.40 -10.96 -9.65
CA GLU A 79 8.59 -9.60 -10.13
C GLU A 79 9.93 -9.41 -10.84
N SER A 80 9.88 -8.96 -12.09
CA SER A 80 11.05 -8.44 -12.79
C SER A 80 11.44 -7.09 -12.17
N ARG A 81 12.50 -7.06 -11.36
CA ARG A 81 13.05 -5.80 -10.86
C ARG A 81 13.62 -5.02 -12.05
N LYS A 82 13.09 -3.83 -12.34
CA LYS A 82 13.79 -2.89 -13.22
C LYS A 82 15.15 -2.58 -12.57
N PRO A 83 16.28 -2.66 -13.32
CA PRO A 83 17.55 -2.14 -12.84
C PRO A 83 17.36 -0.66 -12.50
N LEU A 84 17.74 -0.27 -11.29
CA LEU A 84 17.92 1.14 -10.94
C LEU A 84 19.08 1.64 -11.80
N GLU A 85 18.77 2.40 -12.85
CA GLU A 85 19.77 3.15 -13.58
C GLU A 85 20.41 4.15 -12.60
N THR A 86 21.61 3.84 -12.14
CA THR A 86 22.46 4.77 -11.37
C THR A 86 22.77 5.97 -12.24
N PRO A 87 22.40 7.21 -11.86
CA PRO A 87 22.83 8.40 -12.58
C PRO A 87 24.36 8.57 -12.44
N PRO A 88 25.03 9.12 -13.48
CA PRO A 88 26.49 9.30 -13.53
C PRO A 88 27.03 10.31 -12.51
#